data_AF-A0A3A9BSH4-F1
#
_entry.id   AF-A0A3A9BSH4-F1
#
_cell.length_a   1.000
_cell.length_b   1.000
_cell.length_c   1.000
_cell.angle_alpha   90.00
_cell.angle_beta   90.00
_cell.angle_gamma   90.00
#
_symmetry.space_group_name_H-M   'P 1'
#
loop_
_entity.id
_entity.type
_entity.pdbx_description
1 polymer ?
#
loop_
_entity_poly.entity_id
_entity_poly.type
_entity_poly.pdbx_seq_one_letter_code
_entity_poly.pdbx_strand_id
1 'polypeptide(L)'
;MGIRISWSIYEQVFLLDMLQKILIGQLDRKQAIKDISGELRELAIQAGLEIDDKYRNENGIAMQLSKLEYIYTDKKSGFPTESGWFFDVVDLYRNHSDNYKKVLQEVLQKVAANKIEKDEILSNVDNEDKASGTMAVNEEFTDDMGKKYSAVLAEYFPDGLQLRTIHLDKFRWCFFQKYGEEIRADGDRLQKELRTIGTLRENRIYAKKPQVQNDIINRMTEDIEAAFDSGAHCVYVEKLWERYQQELALKLRIYNEEALADLLKANEEKRYSYGHGYLKKANSDGDYKEDVLSVLKNSFLPITYDRIQQELWYIPLDKIKDALLADPALVNVGKEAYFYAPNFPINEEELHTLQNAMQKEIEDVDFLSGEDLRKLIEKNCPAVAIDIDGFTDWGLRNIIGYLLCDQFDVNGALLCKKGTKSSVQQIYLDFCKKRKSISLRELKEISEKTGTAIVWKVVMHEMIRVSKSDFMRKDQIVFNIETTDMILDSICGTRSYIPIHEIGMFLQFPGIGIPWNGFVLESYLMNFSKRFQLLQAGIAEGGYYGVMVRKGSEYQSYQDVVIDALAHSNEWEDEKTALAWIVQNGYQARKRWSGFDKILKEVALRRMQKKDEKE
;
A
#
# COMPACT_ATOMS: atom_id res chain seq x y z
N MET A 1 16.29 41.20 20.06
CA MET A 1 15.42 40.67 18.98
C MET A 1 15.92 39.28 18.65
N GLY A 2 15.05 38.26 18.59
CA GLY A 2 15.48 36.94 18.09
C GLY A 2 15.68 36.98 16.58
N ILE A 3 16.82 36.50 16.09
CA ILE A 3 17.12 36.46 14.65
C ILE A 3 16.19 35.44 14.01
N ARG A 4 15.36 35.89 13.05
CA ARG A 4 14.43 35.01 12.33
C ARG A 4 15.22 34.22 11.27
N ILE A 5 15.65 33.01 11.61
CA ILE A 5 16.38 32.12 10.70
C ILE A 5 15.51 31.85 9.45
N SER A 6 16.03 32.22 8.29
CA SER A 6 15.35 32.02 7.00
C SER A 6 15.19 30.53 6.68
N TRP A 7 14.31 30.19 5.74
CA TRP A 7 14.20 28.83 5.22
C TRP A 7 15.26 28.62 4.15
N SER A 8 16.21 27.72 4.39
CA SER A 8 17.20 27.32 3.40
C SER A 8 16.57 26.48 2.30
N ILE A 9 17.12 26.54 1.08
CA ILE A 9 16.57 25.81 -0.07
C ILE A 9 16.44 24.30 0.17
N TYR A 10 17.33 23.71 0.99
CA TYR A 10 17.27 22.32 1.43
C TYR A 10 15.99 22.02 2.24
N GLU A 11 15.66 22.86 3.23
CA GLU A 11 14.43 22.72 4.02
C GLU A 11 13.18 22.91 3.15
N GLN A 12 13.21 23.87 2.22
CA GLN A 12 12.09 24.15 1.32
C GLN A 12 11.78 22.95 0.42
N VAL A 13 12.82 22.36 -0.20
CA VAL A 13 12.72 21.18 -1.06
C VAL A 13 12.26 19.96 -0.27
N PHE A 14 12.75 19.79 0.97
CA PHE A 14 12.33 18.71 1.86
C PHE A 14 10.84 18.78 2.21
N LEU A 15 10.34 19.98 2.59
CA LEU A 15 8.91 20.17 2.86
C LEU A 15 8.05 19.88 1.60
N LEU A 16 8.55 20.19 0.40
CA LEU A 16 7.81 19.92 -0.84
C LEU A 16 7.78 18.43 -1.22
N ASP A 17 8.84 17.68 -0.97
CA ASP A 17 8.87 16.22 -1.16
C ASP A 17 7.96 15.50 -0.17
N MET A 18 8.00 15.88 1.11
CA MET A 18 7.12 15.31 2.13
C MET A 18 5.65 15.67 1.88
N LEU A 19 5.35 16.90 1.44
CA LEU A 19 4.00 17.28 1.02
C LEU A 19 3.48 16.41 -0.13
N GLN A 20 4.30 16.13 -1.15
CA GLN A 20 3.91 15.25 -2.25
C GLN A 20 3.54 13.85 -1.75
N LYS A 21 4.37 13.27 -0.86
CA LYS A 21 4.11 11.95 -0.25
C LYS A 21 2.83 11.90 0.58
N ILE A 22 2.50 12.99 1.29
CA ILE A 22 1.22 13.14 1.99
C ILE A 22 0.06 13.15 0.98
N LEU A 23 0.13 13.99 -0.06
CA LEU A 23 -0.96 14.17 -1.03
C LEU A 23 -1.26 12.93 -1.89
N ILE A 24 -0.29 12.02 -2.04
CA ILE A 24 -0.48 10.71 -2.72
C ILE A 24 -0.78 9.57 -1.74
N GLY A 25 -1.00 9.85 -0.45
CA GLY A 25 -1.34 8.86 0.57
C GLY A 25 -0.21 7.90 0.96
N GLN A 26 1.05 8.22 0.66
CA GLN A 26 2.21 7.41 1.06
C GLN A 26 2.65 7.69 2.50
N LEU A 27 2.32 8.85 3.05
CA LEU A 27 2.60 9.22 4.44
C LEU A 27 1.35 9.84 5.07
N ASP A 28 1.08 9.47 6.32
CA ASP A 28 0.13 10.21 7.15
C ASP A 28 0.66 11.64 7.40
N ARG A 29 -0.24 12.62 7.32
CA ARG A 29 0.09 14.04 7.52
C ARG A 29 0.59 14.30 8.94
N LYS A 30 0.00 13.67 9.96
CA LYS A 30 0.35 13.93 11.36
C LYS A 30 1.75 13.39 11.68
N GLN A 31 2.03 12.15 11.29
CA GLN A 31 3.36 11.54 11.43
C GLN A 31 4.41 12.33 10.62
N ALA A 32 4.12 12.70 9.37
CA ALA A 32 5.05 13.48 8.55
C ALA A 32 5.41 14.85 9.16
N ILE A 33 4.45 15.55 9.78
CA ILE A 33 4.74 16.83 10.49
C ILE A 33 5.75 16.62 11.62
N LYS A 34 5.57 15.55 12.41
CA LYS A 34 6.46 15.18 13.51
C LYS A 34 7.85 14.79 13.01
N ASP A 35 7.93 13.95 11.97
CA ASP A 35 9.18 13.50 11.37
C ASP A 35 9.98 14.68 10.81
N ILE A 36 9.35 15.58 10.04
CA ILE A 36 10.00 16.79 9.51
C ILE A 36 10.52 17.68 10.64
N SER A 37 9.72 17.84 11.71
CA SER A 37 10.11 18.67 12.84
C SER A 37 11.33 18.10 13.57
N GLY A 38 11.38 16.80 13.79
CA GLY A 38 12.53 16.10 14.36
C GLY A 38 13.78 16.22 13.48
N GLU A 39 13.68 15.81 12.21
CA GLU A 39 14.82 15.78 11.29
C GLU A 39 15.44 17.17 11.07
N LEU A 40 14.63 18.23 10.92
CA LEU A 40 15.15 19.59 10.75
C LEU A 40 15.79 20.16 12.03
N ARG A 41 15.27 19.82 13.21
CA ARG A 41 15.87 20.25 14.49
C ARG A 41 17.20 19.54 14.74
N GLU A 42 17.29 18.25 14.43
CA GLU A 42 18.53 17.46 14.58
C GLU A 42 19.63 17.95 13.62
N LEU A 43 19.30 18.20 12.35
CA LEU A 43 20.25 18.76 11.37
C LEU A 43 20.77 20.14 11.78
N ALA A 44 19.97 20.95 12.47
CA ALA A 44 20.42 22.24 13.00
C ALA A 44 21.38 22.10 14.18
N ILE A 45 21.11 21.17 15.11
CA ILE A 45 22.03 20.86 16.23
C ILE A 45 23.38 20.35 15.68
N GLN A 46 23.37 19.43 14.71
CA GLN A 46 24.58 18.92 14.05
C GLN A 46 25.35 20.02 13.29
N ALA A 47 24.66 21.02 12.75
CA ALA A 47 25.27 22.21 12.15
C ALA A 47 25.84 23.21 13.19
N GLY A 48 25.80 22.89 14.49
CA GLY A 48 26.30 23.74 15.58
C GLY A 48 25.39 24.93 15.92
N LEU A 49 24.11 24.88 15.54
CA LEU A 49 23.15 25.94 15.84
C LEU A 49 22.50 25.70 17.21
N GLU A 50 22.58 26.70 18.10
CA GLU A 50 21.73 26.76 19.29
C GLU A 50 20.28 27.03 18.85
N ILE A 51 19.40 26.05 19.06
CA ILE A 51 17.98 26.12 18.67
C ILE A 51 17.06 26.16 19.91
N ASP A 52 15.99 26.96 19.83
CA ASP A 52 14.93 27.00 20.85
C ASP A 52 13.72 26.12 20.45
N ASP A 53 12.71 26.02 21.31
CA ASP A 53 11.46 25.26 21.05
C ASP A 53 10.62 25.82 19.87
N LYS A 54 11.02 26.95 19.28
CA LYS A 54 10.31 27.62 18.18
C LYS A 54 10.95 27.32 16.83
N TYR A 55 12.21 26.91 16.81
CA TYR A 55 12.89 26.50 15.59
C TYR A 55 12.24 25.23 15.01
N ARG A 56 11.56 25.37 13.86
CA ARG A 56 11.01 24.25 13.06
C ARG A 56 10.12 23.27 13.84
N ASN A 57 9.41 23.75 14.85
CA ASN A 57 8.46 22.92 15.62
C ASN A 57 7.23 22.50 14.78
N GLU A 58 6.54 21.44 15.24
CA GLU A 58 5.44 20.79 14.51
C GLU A 58 4.39 21.77 13.98
N ASN A 59 3.95 22.75 14.78
CA ASN A 59 2.93 23.73 14.35
C ASN A 59 3.49 24.73 13.33
N GLY A 60 4.80 25.05 13.41
CA GLY A 60 5.52 25.79 12.38
C GLY A 60 5.60 25.01 11.06
N ILE A 61 5.88 23.71 11.12
CA ILE A 61 5.89 22.81 9.96
C ILE A 61 4.50 22.71 9.35
N ALA A 62 3.46 22.43 10.14
CA ALA A 62 2.06 22.33 9.69
C ALA A 62 1.62 23.60 8.95
N MET A 63 1.93 24.79 9.50
CA MET A 63 1.64 26.06 8.83
C MET A 63 2.43 26.25 7.52
N GLN A 64 3.69 25.80 7.44
CA GLN A 64 4.44 25.88 6.17
C GLN A 64 3.88 24.90 5.14
N LEU A 65 3.61 23.64 5.51
CA LEU A 65 3.05 22.64 4.62
C LEU A 65 1.70 23.09 4.07
N SER A 66 0.82 23.65 4.91
CA SER A 66 -0.47 24.18 4.46
C SER A 66 -0.31 25.36 3.48
N LYS A 67 0.67 26.26 3.68
CA LYS A 67 0.98 27.34 2.73
C LYS A 67 1.57 26.82 1.42
N LEU A 68 2.43 25.81 1.52
CA LEU A 68 3.06 25.16 0.38
C LEU A 68 2.04 24.39 -0.47
N GLU A 69 1.09 23.72 0.18
CA GLU A 69 -0.06 23.05 -0.44
C GLU A 69 -0.93 24.02 -1.25
N TYR A 70 -1.15 25.24 -0.73
CA TYR A 70 -1.91 26.28 -1.43
C TYR A 70 -1.24 26.71 -2.74
N ILE A 71 0.09 26.80 -2.77
CA ILE A 71 0.81 27.12 -4.01
C ILE A 71 0.92 25.88 -4.91
N TYR A 72 1.21 24.71 -4.35
CA TYR A 72 1.38 23.45 -5.09
C TYR A 72 0.10 22.98 -5.79
N THR A 73 -1.07 23.19 -5.18
CA THR A 73 -2.39 22.76 -5.71
C THR A 73 -3.09 23.81 -6.58
N ASP A 74 -2.39 24.89 -6.98
CA ASP A 74 -2.97 26.03 -7.71
C ASP A 74 -4.17 26.66 -6.97
N LYS A 75 -3.98 26.93 -5.68
CA LYS A 75 -4.93 27.59 -4.76
C LYS A 75 -6.19 26.77 -4.42
N LYS A 76 -6.19 25.46 -4.66
CA LYS A 76 -7.34 24.57 -4.41
C LYS A 76 -7.45 24.08 -2.96
N SER A 77 -6.33 23.78 -2.30
CA SER A 77 -6.27 23.27 -0.92
C SER A 77 -5.12 23.91 -0.14
N GLY A 78 -5.21 24.00 1.19
CA GLY A 78 -4.20 24.65 2.03
C GLY A 78 -4.47 26.13 2.36
N PHE A 79 -3.48 26.79 3.00
CA PHE A 79 -3.62 28.15 3.54
C PHE A 79 -3.18 29.24 2.54
N PRO A 80 -4.05 30.22 2.23
CA PRO A 80 -3.72 31.32 1.33
C PRO A 80 -2.46 32.11 1.73
N THR A 81 -1.54 32.24 0.78
CA THR A 81 -0.33 33.06 0.92
C THR A 81 -0.04 33.80 -0.38
N GLU A 82 0.33 35.07 -0.29
CA GLU A 82 0.59 35.97 -1.43
C GLU A 82 2.08 36.30 -1.60
N SER A 83 2.92 35.85 -0.67
CA SER A 83 4.38 35.98 -0.73
C SER A 83 5.07 34.87 0.08
N GLY A 84 6.39 34.75 -0.09
CA GLY A 84 7.25 33.79 0.61
C GLY A 84 7.88 32.75 -0.33
N TRP A 85 8.81 31.96 0.22
CA TRP A 85 9.62 30.98 -0.52
C TRP A 85 8.82 29.85 -1.21
N PHE A 86 7.55 29.69 -0.85
CA PHE A 86 6.65 28.68 -1.42
C PHE A 86 6.50 28.81 -2.94
N PHE A 87 6.55 30.04 -3.46
CA PHE A 87 6.53 30.30 -4.90
C PHE A 87 7.82 29.82 -5.56
N ASP A 88 8.97 30.19 -5.00
CA ASP A 88 10.30 29.87 -5.55
C ASP A 88 10.53 28.35 -5.62
N VAL A 89 10.15 27.60 -4.59
CA VAL A 89 10.35 26.14 -4.56
C VAL A 89 9.36 25.37 -5.46
N VAL A 90 8.12 25.86 -5.60
CA VAL A 90 7.13 25.25 -6.51
C VAL A 90 7.48 25.57 -7.96
N ASP A 91 8.02 26.75 -8.25
CA ASP A 91 8.59 27.09 -9.55
C ASP A 91 9.82 26.22 -9.88
N LEU A 92 10.75 26.07 -8.92
CA LEU A 92 11.91 25.17 -9.05
C LEU A 92 11.47 23.72 -9.36
N TYR A 93 10.42 23.23 -8.70
CA TYR A 93 9.85 21.90 -8.97
C TYR A 93 9.21 21.79 -10.37
N ARG A 94 8.36 22.75 -10.75
CA ARG A 94 7.57 22.70 -11.99
C ARG A 94 8.42 22.98 -13.24
N ASN A 95 9.31 23.97 -13.18
CA ASN A 95 10.02 24.52 -14.32
C ASN A 95 11.51 24.16 -14.36
N HIS A 96 12.07 23.63 -13.26
CA HIS A 96 13.50 23.32 -13.13
C HIS A 96 13.76 21.93 -12.50
N SER A 97 13.01 20.91 -12.94
CA SER A 97 13.04 19.49 -12.49
C SER A 97 14.42 18.97 -12.10
N ASP A 98 15.44 19.20 -12.94
CA ASP A 98 16.76 18.57 -12.74
C ASP A 98 17.55 19.22 -11.59
N ASN A 99 17.37 20.53 -11.40
CA ASN A 99 17.90 21.23 -10.22
C ASN A 99 17.15 20.81 -8.95
N TYR A 100 15.81 20.68 -9.02
CA TYR A 100 15.01 20.18 -7.90
C TYR A 100 15.45 18.76 -7.47
N LYS A 101 15.59 17.83 -8.42
CA LYS A 101 16.03 16.45 -8.16
C LYS A 101 17.42 16.40 -7.54
N LYS A 102 18.35 17.23 -8.01
CA LYS A 102 19.71 17.31 -7.45
C LYS A 102 19.69 17.76 -5.98
N VAL A 103 19.00 18.86 -5.68
CA VAL A 103 18.89 19.35 -4.29
C VAL A 103 18.16 18.33 -3.40
N LEU A 104 17.11 17.68 -3.90
CA LEU A 104 16.40 16.62 -3.18
C LEU A 104 17.31 15.42 -2.87
N GLN A 105 18.16 14.99 -3.82
CA GLN A 105 19.12 13.91 -3.58
C GLN A 105 20.12 14.27 -2.49
N GLU A 106 20.63 15.51 -2.48
CA GLU A 106 21.54 16.02 -1.44
C GLU A 106 20.85 16.12 -0.06
N VAL A 107 19.56 16.49 0.00
CA VAL A 107 18.74 16.45 1.23
C VAL A 107 18.60 15.02 1.76
N LEU A 108 18.16 14.10 0.91
CA LEU A 108 17.88 12.72 1.30
C LEU A 108 19.14 11.99 1.76
N GLN A 109 20.31 12.30 1.19
CA GLN A 109 21.60 11.79 1.67
C GLN A 109 21.94 12.27 3.09
N LYS A 110 21.71 13.55 3.40
CA LYS A 110 21.95 14.10 4.76
C LYS A 110 21.00 13.48 5.79
N VAL A 111 19.72 13.34 5.45
CA VAL A 111 18.71 12.67 6.29
C VAL A 111 19.05 11.18 6.50
N ALA A 112 19.47 10.48 5.45
CA ALA A 112 19.84 9.06 5.54
C ALA A 112 21.10 8.83 6.39
N ALA A 113 22.13 9.69 6.26
CA ALA A 113 23.33 9.61 7.10
C ALA A 113 22.99 9.81 8.59
N ASN A 114 22.14 10.79 8.91
CA ASN A 114 21.71 11.06 10.27
C ASN A 114 20.92 9.89 10.89
N LYS A 115 20.17 9.12 10.08
CA LYS A 115 19.49 7.89 10.55
C LYS A 115 20.45 6.75 10.91
N ILE A 116 21.68 6.72 10.36
CA ILE A 116 22.69 5.70 10.66
C ILE A 116 23.43 6.02 11.98
N GLU A 117 23.75 7.29 12.26
CA GLU A 117 24.34 7.70 13.54
C GLU A 117 23.40 7.48 14.75
N LYS A 118 22.09 7.44 14.50
CA LYS A 118 21.05 7.41 15.55
C LYS A 118 20.92 6.06 16.27
N ASP A 119 21.25 4.96 15.59
CA ASP A 119 21.18 3.61 16.17
C ASP A 119 22.31 3.34 17.20
N GLU A 120 23.36 4.17 17.25
CA GLU A 120 24.50 3.97 18.19
C GLU A 120 24.41 4.80 19.49
N ILE A 121 23.53 5.82 19.59
CA ILE A 121 23.66 6.88 20.62
C ILE A 121 22.53 6.87 21.69
N LEU A 122 21.50 6.04 21.54
CA LEU A 122 20.35 6.01 22.47
C LEU A 122 20.61 5.26 23.79
N SER A 123 21.42 5.85 24.69
CA SER A 123 21.33 5.55 26.13
C SER A 123 21.61 6.77 27.04
N ASN A 124 20.66 7.03 27.95
CA ASN A 124 20.71 7.90 29.16
C ASN A 124 20.56 9.43 29.00
N VAL A 125 19.42 10.00 29.45
CA VAL A 125 19.28 11.39 29.96
C VAL A 125 18.20 11.46 31.06
N ASP A 126 18.48 12.22 32.12
CA ASP A 126 17.59 12.69 33.22
C ASP A 126 18.32 13.87 33.96
N ASN A 127 17.71 14.88 34.62
CA ASN A 127 16.38 15.51 34.52
C ASN A 127 16.37 16.87 35.30
N GLU A 128 15.22 17.58 35.29
CA GLU A 128 14.69 18.57 36.26
C GLU A 128 15.06 20.09 36.28
N ASP A 129 14.04 20.86 36.71
CA ASP A 129 13.85 22.32 36.75
C ASP A 129 14.18 23.00 38.12
N LYS A 130 14.26 24.35 38.16
CA LYS A 130 13.32 25.22 38.95
C LYS A 130 13.53 26.74 38.85
N ALA A 131 12.52 27.48 39.37
CA ALA A 131 12.22 28.89 39.12
C ALA A 131 12.54 29.86 40.28
N SER A 132 12.31 31.18 40.06
CA SER A 132 11.96 32.17 41.08
C SER A 132 11.28 33.41 40.46
N GLY A 133 10.53 34.21 41.24
CA GLY A 133 9.77 35.39 40.77
C GLY A 133 9.58 36.47 41.84
N THR A 134 8.87 37.57 41.52
CA THR A 134 8.56 38.69 42.46
C THR A 134 7.23 39.39 42.10
N MET A 135 6.53 39.95 43.09
CA MET A 135 5.15 40.49 43.04
C MET A 135 5.06 42.01 42.74
N ALA A 136 3.92 42.50 42.21
CA ALA A 136 3.49 43.90 42.38
C ALA A 136 1.97 44.18 42.21
N VAL A 137 1.36 44.72 43.29
CA VAL A 137 0.19 45.64 43.44
C VAL A 137 -1.06 45.54 42.53
N ASN A 138 -2.24 45.64 43.16
CA ASN A 138 -3.56 45.48 42.52
C ASN A 138 -4.19 46.77 41.98
N GLU A 139 -4.65 46.71 40.73
CA GLU A 139 -5.61 47.62 40.08
C GLU A 139 -6.75 46.73 39.53
N GLU A 140 -8.04 46.93 39.82
CA GLU A 140 -9.07 45.93 39.46
C GLU A 140 -9.26 45.76 37.93
N PHE A 141 -9.49 44.52 37.48
CA PHE A 141 -9.68 44.22 36.06
C PHE A 141 -11.07 44.67 35.59
N THR A 142 -11.12 45.71 34.77
CA THR A 142 -12.38 46.31 34.29
C THR A 142 -12.77 45.79 32.89
N ASP A 143 -14.06 45.89 32.58
CA ASP A 143 -14.61 45.51 31.27
C ASP A 143 -14.03 46.37 30.12
N ASP A 144 -13.61 47.61 30.40
CA ASP A 144 -12.88 48.48 29.46
C ASP A 144 -11.47 47.95 29.17
N MET A 145 -10.70 47.56 30.21
CA MET A 145 -9.41 46.89 30.01
C MET A 145 -9.56 45.60 29.20
N GLY A 146 -10.61 44.81 29.46
CA GLY A 146 -10.89 43.61 28.67
C GLY A 146 -11.10 43.89 27.18
N LYS A 147 -11.84 44.94 26.83
CA LYS A 147 -12.05 45.39 25.44
C LYS A 147 -10.74 45.85 24.79
N LYS A 148 -9.96 46.69 25.48
CA LYS A 148 -8.64 47.16 24.98
C LYS A 148 -7.67 46.00 24.79
N TYR A 149 -7.57 45.07 25.74
CA TYR A 149 -6.69 43.90 25.63
C TYR A 149 -7.10 42.99 24.46
N SER A 150 -8.39 42.77 24.25
CA SER A 150 -8.89 41.99 23.10
C SER A 150 -8.54 42.65 21.76
N ALA A 151 -8.63 43.98 21.68
CA ALA A 151 -8.23 44.74 20.50
C ALA A 151 -6.71 44.70 20.23
N VAL A 152 -5.86 44.66 21.26
CA VAL A 152 -4.40 44.46 21.10
C VAL A 152 -4.08 43.04 20.64
N LEU A 153 -4.73 42.02 21.22
CA LEU A 153 -4.59 40.63 20.79
C LEU A 153 -4.97 40.46 19.31
N ALA A 154 -6.08 41.06 18.88
CA ALA A 154 -6.59 40.92 17.52
C ALA A 154 -5.69 41.59 16.46
N GLU A 155 -5.10 42.74 16.78
CA GLU A 155 -4.33 43.56 15.83
C GLU A 155 -2.84 43.19 15.79
N TYR A 156 -2.19 43.06 16.96
CA TYR A 156 -0.72 42.88 17.04
C TYR A 156 -0.28 41.44 17.28
N PHE A 157 -1.21 40.54 17.65
CA PHE A 157 -0.94 39.13 17.91
C PHE A 157 -1.87 38.18 17.11
N PRO A 158 -1.98 38.35 15.78
CA PRO A 158 -2.88 37.55 14.93
C PRO A 158 -2.55 36.05 14.92
N ASP A 159 -1.30 35.69 15.24
CA ASP A 159 -0.80 34.31 15.36
C ASP A 159 -0.87 33.76 16.80
N GLY A 160 -1.46 34.50 17.74
CA GLY A 160 -1.61 34.15 19.15
C GLY A 160 -0.46 34.62 20.05
N LEU A 161 -0.81 35.16 21.22
CA LEU A 161 0.14 35.65 22.23
C LEU A 161 0.71 34.49 23.06
N GLN A 162 2.04 34.31 23.05
CA GLN A 162 2.72 33.33 23.90
C GLN A 162 2.83 33.82 25.35
N LEU A 163 2.67 32.91 26.32
CA LEU A 163 2.74 33.20 27.75
C LEU A 163 4.16 33.05 28.31
N ARG A 164 5.12 33.74 27.67
CA ARG A 164 6.49 33.93 28.16
C ARG A 164 6.74 35.42 28.38
N THR A 165 7.54 35.80 29.38
CA THR A 165 7.76 37.19 29.83
C THR A 165 7.99 38.18 28.67
N ILE A 166 8.93 37.88 27.78
CA ILE A 166 9.27 38.70 26.59
C ILE A 166 8.05 39.00 25.69
N HIS A 167 7.10 38.08 25.59
CA HIS A 167 5.89 38.26 24.78
C HIS A 167 4.82 39.05 25.52
N LEU A 168 4.72 38.91 26.85
CA LEU A 168 3.91 39.76 27.70
C LEU A 168 4.45 41.20 27.69
N ASP A 169 5.77 41.40 27.71
CA ASP A 169 6.40 42.72 27.58
C ASP A 169 6.13 43.35 26.20
N LYS A 170 6.20 42.55 25.13
CA LYS A 170 5.76 42.99 23.80
C LYS A 170 4.27 43.35 23.79
N PHE A 171 3.42 42.63 24.52
CA PHE A 171 2.00 42.96 24.65
C PHE A 171 1.79 44.29 25.39
N ARG A 172 2.48 44.52 26.52
CA ARG A 172 2.50 45.82 27.23
C ARG A 172 2.93 46.95 26.29
N TRP A 173 4.00 46.73 25.51
CA TRP A 173 4.50 47.73 24.57
C TRP A 173 3.47 48.03 23.47
N CYS A 174 2.87 47.03 22.83
CA CYS A 174 1.80 47.23 21.84
C CYS A 174 0.55 47.92 22.43
N PHE A 175 0.20 47.61 23.68
CA PHE A 175 -0.89 48.27 24.39
C PHE A 175 -0.58 49.75 24.66
N PHE A 176 0.62 50.05 25.18
CA PHE A 176 1.08 51.43 25.40
C PHE A 176 1.17 52.23 24.10
N GLN A 177 1.69 51.65 23.00
CA GLN A 177 1.74 52.32 21.70
C GLN A 177 0.34 52.65 21.14
N LYS A 178 -0.68 51.83 21.44
CA LYS A 178 -2.05 52.01 20.92
C LYS A 178 -2.92 52.92 21.80
N TYR A 179 -2.75 52.89 23.12
CA TYR A 179 -3.63 53.57 24.07
C TYR A 179 -2.94 54.65 24.93
N GLY A 180 -1.60 54.72 24.93
CA GLY A 180 -0.84 55.64 25.81
C GLY A 180 -0.87 55.25 27.30
N GLU A 181 -1.46 54.09 27.62
CA GLU A 181 -1.67 53.57 28.98
C GLU A 181 -0.64 52.47 29.30
N GLU A 182 -0.12 52.43 30.53
CA GLU A 182 0.75 51.35 30.99
C GLU A 182 -0.05 50.26 31.71
N ILE A 183 0.18 48.99 31.34
CA ILE A 183 -0.36 47.84 32.08
C ILE A 183 0.42 47.69 33.39
N ARG A 184 -0.26 47.82 34.53
CA ARG A 184 0.31 47.69 35.87
C ARG A 184 0.25 46.29 36.48
N ALA A 185 -0.67 45.43 36.02
CA ALA A 185 -0.75 44.04 36.46
C ALA A 185 0.58 43.30 36.26
N ASP A 186 1.00 42.45 37.21
CA ASP A 186 2.22 41.65 37.09
C ASP A 186 2.12 40.56 36.00
N GLY A 187 3.20 39.79 35.79
CA GLY A 187 3.29 38.79 34.72
C GLY A 187 2.29 37.64 34.85
N ASP A 188 1.99 37.19 36.07
CA ASP A 188 1.06 36.07 36.31
C ASP A 188 -0.39 36.55 36.29
N ARG A 189 -0.62 37.76 36.80
CA ARG A 189 -1.93 38.40 36.79
C ARG A 189 -2.37 38.74 35.36
N LEU A 190 -1.48 39.35 34.56
CA LEU A 190 -1.75 39.65 33.15
C LEU A 190 -2.08 38.37 32.36
N GLN A 191 -1.39 37.25 32.62
CA GLN A 191 -1.75 35.97 32.01
C GLN A 191 -3.16 35.50 32.38
N LYS A 192 -3.59 35.63 33.63
CA LYS A 192 -4.96 35.27 34.06
C LYS A 192 -6.00 36.14 33.36
N GLU A 193 -5.78 37.44 33.29
CA GLU A 193 -6.69 38.39 32.62
C GLU A 193 -6.80 38.11 31.12
N LEU A 194 -5.67 37.85 30.45
CA LEU A 194 -5.64 37.46 29.03
C LEU A 194 -6.32 36.11 28.78
N ARG A 195 -6.20 35.13 29.69
CA ARG A 195 -6.90 33.82 29.59
C ARG A 195 -8.42 33.97 29.72
N THR A 196 -8.90 35.00 30.42
CA THR A 196 -10.34 35.29 30.54
C THR A 196 -10.90 35.88 29.23
N ILE A 197 -10.17 36.81 28.59
CA ILE A 197 -10.66 37.51 27.38
C ILE A 197 -10.31 36.83 26.05
N GLY A 198 -9.30 35.97 26.02
CA GLY A 198 -8.88 35.22 24.84
C GLY A 198 -9.17 33.72 24.95
N THR A 199 -8.96 32.99 23.86
CA THR A 199 -9.04 31.52 23.83
C THR A 199 -7.63 30.95 23.92
N LEU A 200 -7.34 30.16 24.95
CA LEU A 200 -6.08 29.43 25.08
C LEU A 200 -6.07 28.23 24.14
N ARG A 201 -5.04 28.09 23.31
CA ARG A 201 -4.73 26.90 22.52
C ARG A 201 -3.21 26.74 22.45
N GLU A 202 -2.68 25.54 22.68
CA GLU A 202 -1.23 25.24 22.53
C GLU A 202 -0.30 26.26 23.24
N ASN A 203 -0.67 26.66 24.47
CA ASN A 203 0.04 27.68 25.27
C ASN A 203 0.15 29.09 24.63
N ARG A 204 -0.75 29.40 23.69
CA ARG A 204 -0.99 30.73 23.11
C ARG A 204 -2.41 31.21 23.40
N ILE A 205 -2.59 32.53 23.49
CA ILE A 205 -3.88 33.18 23.65
C ILE A 205 -4.26 33.91 22.37
N TYR A 206 -5.38 33.52 21.78
CA TYR A 206 -5.96 34.14 20.60
C TYR A 206 -7.11 35.08 20.99
N ALA A 207 -7.30 36.19 20.27
CA ALA A 207 -8.45 37.06 20.49
C ALA A 207 -9.77 36.31 20.24
N LYS A 208 -10.74 36.38 21.17
CA LYS A 208 -12.08 35.83 20.97
C LYS A 208 -12.77 36.59 19.83
N LYS A 209 -13.21 35.87 18.79
CA LYS A 209 -14.08 36.37 17.72
C LYS A 209 -15.47 35.71 17.83
N PRO A 210 -16.26 36.01 18.89
CA PRO A 210 -17.38 35.18 19.30
C PRO A 210 -18.43 34.96 18.21
N GLN A 211 -18.82 35.98 17.44
CA GLN A 211 -19.78 35.81 16.34
C GLN A 211 -19.26 34.84 15.27
N VAL A 212 -18.12 35.15 14.65
CA VAL A 212 -17.55 34.31 13.57
C VAL A 212 -17.20 32.89 14.04
N GLN A 213 -16.82 32.72 15.32
CA GLN A 213 -16.62 31.41 15.93
C GLN A 213 -17.94 30.65 16.07
N ASN A 214 -18.98 31.30 16.60
CA ASN A 214 -20.30 30.68 16.76
C ASN A 214 -20.93 30.35 15.39
N ASP A 215 -20.77 31.18 14.36
CA ASP A 215 -21.31 30.93 13.01
C ASP A 215 -20.70 29.69 12.32
N ILE A 216 -19.45 29.35 12.66
CA ILE A 216 -18.79 28.12 12.17
C ILE A 216 -19.21 26.92 13.01
N ILE A 217 -19.22 27.07 14.34
CA ILE A 217 -19.63 26.00 15.26
C ILE A 217 -21.08 25.60 15.00
N ASN A 218 -22.00 26.56 14.84
CA ASN A 218 -23.42 26.27 14.60
C ASN A 218 -23.61 25.41 13.34
N ARG A 219 -22.94 25.75 12.22
CA ARG A 219 -22.99 24.94 10.99
C ARG A 219 -22.37 23.56 11.14
N MET A 220 -21.27 23.43 11.89
CA MET A 220 -20.71 22.12 12.24
C MET A 220 -21.71 21.30 13.06
N THR A 221 -22.35 21.91 14.06
CA THR A 221 -23.37 21.26 14.90
C THR A 221 -24.59 20.85 14.08
N GLU A 222 -25.03 21.68 13.13
CA GLU A 222 -26.11 21.36 12.17
C GLU A 222 -25.73 20.15 11.29
N ASP A 223 -24.51 20.11 10.74
CA ASP A 223 -23.98 18.97 9.98
C ASP A 223 -23.92 17.68 10.83
N ILE A 224 -23.48 17.79 12.08
CA ILE A 224 -23.36 16.68 13.03
C ILE A 224 -24.74 16.12 13.41
N GLU A 225 -25.70 16.99 13.74
CA GLU A 225 -27.09 16.60 14.01
C GLU A 225 -27.72 15.94 12.79
N ALA A 226 -27.55 16.52 11.59
CA ALA A 226 -28.09 15.95 10.35
C ALA A 226 -27.53 14.56 10.04
N ALA A 227 -26.24 14.30 10.33
CA ALA A 227 -25.67 12.96 10.23
C ALA A 227 -26.32 12.00 11.25
N PHE A 228 -26.38 12.37 12.52
CA PHE A 228 -26.98 11.52 13.56
C PHE A 228 -28.50 11.30 13.37
N ASP A 229 -29.23 12.26 12.82
CA ASP A 229 -30.67 12.15 12.54
C ASP A 229 -30.94 11.34 11.26
N SER A 230 -29.94 11.21 10.39
CA SER A 230 -29.91 10.25 9.28
C SER A 230 -29.49 8.84 9.72
N GLY A 231 -29.24 8.61 11.01
CA GLY A 231 -28.94 7.29 11.59
C GLY A 231 -27.46 7.02 11.91
N ALA A 232 -26.56 8.00 11.76
CA ALA A 232 -25.14 7.81 12.07
C ALA A 232 -24.90 7.39 13.54
N HIS A 233 -23.96 6.48 13.77
CA HIS A 233 -23.55 6.07 15.12
C HIS A 233 -22.44 6.97 15.69
N CYS A 234 -21.56 7.48 14.81
CA CYS A 234 -20.45 8.38 15.13
C CYS A 234 -20.18 9.41 14.02
N VAL A 235 -19.41 10.45 14.33
CA VAL A 235 -18.90 11.44 13.35
C VAL A 235 -17.41 11.69 13.63
N TYR A 236 -16.53 11.36 12.69
CA TYR A 236 -15.07 11.54 12.89
C TYR A 236 -14.66 13.02 12.78
N VAL A 237 -13.82 13.47 13.71
CA VAL A 237 -13.35 14.87 13.74
C VAL A 237 -12.40 15.17 12.58
N GLU A 238 -11.65 14.18 12.10
CA GLU A 238 -10.94 14.20 10.82
C GLU A 238 -11.84 14.67 9.65
N LYS A 239 -13.05 14.13 9.52
CA LYS A 239 -13.97 14.45 8.41
C LYS A 239 -14.59 15.83 8.54
N LEU A 240 -14.85 16.27 9.77
CA LEU A 240 -15.23 17.67 10.07
C LEU A 240 -14.07 18.62 9.75
N TRP A 241 -12.84 18.25 10.11
CA TRP A 241 -11.63 19.01 9.82
C TRP A 241 -11.45 19.17 8.31
N GLU A 242 -11.49 18.10 7.52
CA GLU A 242 -11.38 18.15 6.06
C GLU A 242 -12.42 19.06 5.40
N ARG A 243 -13.69 18.98 5.82
CA ARG A 243 -14.79 19.80 5.28
C ARG A 243 -14.62 21.28 5.60
N TYR A 244 -14.12 21.62 6.79
CA TYR A 244 -14.09 23.00 7.29
C TYR A 244 -12.69 23.65 7.36
N GLN A 245 -11.61 22.93 7.01
CA GLN A 245 -10.21 23.36 7.16
C GLN A 245 -9.92 24.79 6.66
N GLN A 246 -10.45 25.17 5.50
CA GLN A 246 -10.22 26.51 4.93
C GLN A 246 -10.83 27.61 5.79
N GLU A 247 -12.08 27.42 6.24
CA GLU A 247 -12.76 28.37 7.12
C GLU A 247 -12.12 28.42 8.50
N LEU A 248 -11.77 27.27 9.05
CA LEU A 248 -11.08 27.12 10.34
C LEU A 248 -9.74 27.86 10.36
N ALA A 249 -8.92 27.72 9.32
CA ALA A 249 -7.62 28.36 9.23
C ALA A 249 -7.73 29.88 8.93
N LEU A 250 -8.66 30.29 8.06
CA LEU A 250 -8.85 31.70 7.70
C LEU A 250 -9.52 32.52 8.81
N LYS A 251 -10.59 32.01 9.41
CA LYS A 251 -11.44 32.75 10.35
C LYS A 251 -11.01 32.56 11.80
N LEU A 252 -10.70 31.31 12.20
CA LEU A 252 -10.45 30.92 13.60
C LEU A 252 -9.00 30.58 13.94
N ARG A 253 -8.08 30.57 12.97
CA ARG A 253 -6.66 30.24 13.14
C ARG A 253 -6.45 28.84 13.77
N ILE A 254 -7.26 27.88 13.35
CA ILE A 254 -7.11 26.45 13.67
C ILE A 254 -6.46 25.77 12.46
N TYR A 255 -5.46 24.91 12.69
CA TYR A 255 -4.58 24.37 11.64
C TYR A 255 -4.40 22.85 11.68
N ASN A 256 -4.97 22.19 12.70
CA ASN A 256 -4.89 20.75 12.92
C ASN A 256 -6.21 20.24 13.51
N GLU A 257 -6.43 18.92 13.44
CA GLU A 257 -7.61 18.25 13.98
C GLU A 257 -7.71 18.39 15.50
N GLU A 258 -6.58 18.35 16.22
CA GLU A 258 -6.55 18.40 17.69
C GLU A 258 -7.12 19.72 18.24
N ALA A 259 -6.75 20.85 17.64
CA ALA A 259 -7.29 22.16 18.01
C ALA A 259 -8.75 22.36 17.56
N LEU A 260 -9.25 21.59 16.57
CA LEU A 260 -10.69 21.49 16.29
C LEU A 260 -11.39 20.66 17.38
N ALA A 261 -10.87 19.49 17.74
CA ALA A 261 -11.41 18.64 18.78
C ALA A 261 -11.50 19.37 20.13
N ASP A 262 -10.48 20.14 20.51
CA ASP A 262 -10.48 20.97 21.72
C ASP A 262 -11.49 22.13 21.65
N LEU A 263 -11.71 22.71 20.46
CA LEU A 263 -12.76 23.71 20.27
C LEU A 263 -14.16 23.08 20.42
N LEU A 264 -14.40 21.88 19.88
CA LEU A 264 -15.68 21.19 20.00
C LEU A 264 -15.96 20.83 21.48
N LYS A 265 -15.01 20.17 22.16
CA LYS A 265 -15.08 19.87 23.61
C LYS A 265 -15.41 21.11 24.46
N ALA A 266 -14.82 22.26 24.13
CA ALA A 266 -14.98 23.49 24.91
C ALA A 266 -16.34 24.20 24.71
N ASN A 267 -17.11 23.85 23.67
CA ASN A 267 -18.45 24.42 23.43
C ASN A 267 -19.58 23.43 23.75
N GLU A 268 -19.28 22.14 23.95
CA GLU A 268 -20.26 21.08 24.13
C GLU A 268 -20.35 20.57 25.57
N GLU A 269 -20.77 21.43 26.50
CA GLU A 269 -21.31 20.92 27.76
C GLU A 269 -22.65 20.19 27.52
N LYS A 270 -22.55 18.86 27.33
CA LYS A 270 -23.60 17.82 27.53
C LYS A 270 -24.35 17.24 26.30
N ARG A 271 -23.95 17.50 25.05
CA ARG A 271 -24.68 16.91 23.88
C ARG A 271 -24.02 15.66 23.29
N TYR A 272 -22.71 15.69 23.06
CA TYR A 272 -21.95 14.54 22.55
C TYR A 272 -20.82 14.16 23.51
N SER A 273 -20.27 12.96 23.29
CA SER A 273 -19.02 12.51 23.89
C SER A 273 -17.95 12.37 22.82
N TYR A 274 -16.73 12.85 23.12
CA TYR A 274 -15.57 12.72 22.25
C TYR A 274 -14.66 11.59 22.76
N GLY A 275 -14.26 10.69 21.86
CA GLY A 275 -13.32 9.61 22.14
C GLY A 275 -12.79 9.00 20.85
N HIS A 276 -11.55 8.48 20.88
CA HIS A 276 -10.94 7.77 19.75
C HIS A 276 -10.99 8.47 18.38
N GLY A 277 -11.00 9.82 18.35
CA GLY A 277 -11.03 10.64 17.13
C GLY A 277 -12.43 10.95 16.57
N TYR A 278 -13.50 10.50 17.24
CA TYR A 278 -14.88 10.77 16.81
C TYR A 278 -15.76 11.33 17.92
N LEU A 279 -16.87 11.92 17.49
CA LEU A 279 -18.01 12.34 18.29
C LEU A 279 -19.11 11.27 18.25
N LYS A 280 -19.82 11.06 19.35
CA LYS A 280 -21.03 10.23 19.38
C LYS A 280 -22.08 10.76 20.37
N LYS A 281 -23.36 10.52 20.09
CA LYS A 281 -24.47 10.76 21.04
C LYS A 281 -24.23 9.95 22.33
N ALA A 282 -24.59 10.50 23.50
CA ALA A 282 -24.21 9.95 24.81
C ALA A 282 -24.69 8.50 25.09
N ASN A 283 -25.75 8.06 24.41
CA ASN A 283 -26.32 6.70 24.51
C ASN A 283 -25.89 5.78 23.34
N SER A 284 -24.96 6.21 22.49
CA SER A 284 -24.39 5.42 21.39
C SER A 284 -23.11 4.71 21.84
N ASP A 285 -22.83 3.53 21.29
CA ASP A 285 -21.50 2.91 21.36
C ASP A 285 -20.50 3.60 20.42
N GLY A 286 -20.97 4.12 19.29
CA GLY A 286 -20.16 4.72 18.23
C GLY A 286 -19.67 3.70 17.21
N ASP A 287 -20.37 2.57 17.02
CA ASP A 287 -19.93 1.54 16.07
C ASP A 287 -20.17 1.94 14.61
N TYR A 288 -19.15 2.55 14.01
CA TYR A 288 -19.06 2.90 12.59
C TYR A 288 -19.29 1.71 11.64
N LYS A 289 -19.21 0.46 12.12
CA LYS A 289 -19.48 -0.71 11.28
C LYS A 289 -20.96 -0.87 10.99
N GLU A 290 -21.85 -0.53 11.92
CA GLU A 290 -23.30 -0.58 11.69
C GLU A 290 -23.74 0.50 10.68
N ASP A 291 -23.07 1.66 10.64
CA ASP A 291 -23.26 2.68 9.61
C ASP A 291 -22.94 2.12 8.20
N VAL A 292 -21.78 1.47 8.05
CA VAL A 292 -21.35 0.83 6.79
C VAL A 292 -22.26 -0.33 6.40
N LEU A 293 -22.59 -1.20 7.36
CA LEU A 293 -23.48 -2.34 7.16
C LEU A 293 -24.90 -1.89 6.75
N SER A 294 -25.41 -0.79 7.34
CA SER A 294 -26.72 -0.23 6.99
C SER A 294 -26.78 0.29 5.56
N VAL A 295 -25.72 0.95 5.06
CA VAL A 295 -25.63 1.38 3.66
C VAL A 295 -25.70 0.20 2.69
N LEU A 296 -24.96 -0.89 2.95
CA LEU A 296 -25.00 -2.07 2.08
C LEU A 296 -26.30 -2.89 2.22
N LYS A 297 -26.88 -3.00 3.42
CA LYS A 297 -28.21 -3.63 3.64
C LYS A 297 -29.33 -2.92 2.88
N ASN A 298 -29.22 -1.60 2.67
CA ASN A 298 -30.24 -0.82 1.95
C ASN A 298 -30.05 -0.79 0.42
N SER A 299 -29.02 -1.44 -0.12
CA SER A 299 -28.79 -1.53 -1.58
C SER A 299 -29.04 -2.93 -2.12
N PHE A 300 -29.74 -2.98 -3.26
CA PHE A 300 -29.93 -4.20 -4.07
C PHE A 300 -28.89 -4.35 -5.19
N LEU A 301 -27.95 -3.40 -5.30
CA LEU A 301 -26.87 -3.41 -6.29
C LEU A 301 -25.49 -3.24 -5.63
N PRO A 302 -24.39 -3.67 -6.27
CA PRO A 302 -23.03 -3.43 -5.80
C PRO A 302 -22.75 -1.93 -5.59
N ILE A 303 -22.17 -1.58 -4.43
CA ILE A 303 -21.81 -0.21 -4.07
C ILE A 303 -20.29 -0.04 -4.13
N THR A 304 -19.81 1.04 -4.74
CA THR A 304 -18.38 1.39 -4.79
C THR A 304 -17.93 2.14 -3.53
N TYR A 305 -16.63 2.12 -3.21
CA TYR A 305 -16.05 2.98 -2.16
C TYR A 305 -16.47 4.45 -2.30
N ASP A 306 -16.40 5.02 -3.51
CA ASP A 306 -16.80 6.42 -3.77
C ASP A 306 -18.24 6.70 -3.32
N ARG A 307 -19.16 5.76 -3.56
CA ARG A 307 -20.56 5.90 -3.19
C ARG A 307 -20.78 5.72 -1.70
N ILE A 308 -20.12 4.76 -1.07
CA ILE A 308 -20.15 4.59 0.39
C ILE A 308 -19.60 5.86 1.09
N GLN A 309 -18.51 6.45 0.59
CA GLN A 309 -17.93 7.69 1.13
C GLN A 309 -18.82 8.92 0.93
N GLN A 310 -19.68 8.95 -0.11
CA GLN A 310 -20.64 10.04 -0.30
C GLN A 310 -21.77 9.99 0.73
N GLU A 311 -22.28 8.78 1.03
CA GLU A 311 -23.35 8.57 2.02
C GLU A 311 -22.80 8.69 3.45
N LEU A 312 -21.62 8.11 3.71
CA LEU A 312 -20.91 8.10 4.99
C LEU A 312 -19.80 9.15 5.00
N TRP A 313 -20.11 10.38 4.59
CA TRP A 313 -19.14 11.49 4.50
C TRP A 313 -18.40 11.78 5.83
N TYR A 314 -19.01 11.36 6.94
CA TYR A 314 -18.54 11.50 8.32
C TYR A 314 -17.63 10.34 8.80
N ILE A 315 -17.34 9.34 7.94
CA ILE A 315 -16.45 8.21 8.24
C ILE A 315 -15.20 8.23 7.32
N PRO A 316 -13.98 8.02 7.84
CA PRO A 316 -12.76 7.83 7.05
C PRO A 316 -12.76 6.57 6.16
N LEU A 317 -12.02 6.60 5.05
CA LEU A 317 -12.02 5.50 4.07
C LEU A 317 -11.32 4.23 4.59
N ASP A 318 -10.28 4.37 5.43
CA ASP A 318 -9.66 3.24 6.12
C ASP A 318 -10.68 2.58 7.05
N LYS A 319 -11.48 3.35 7.79
CA LYS A 319 -12.55 2.81 8.66
C LYS A 319 -13.66 2.13 7.87
N ILE A 320 -14.06 2.67 6.72
CA ILE A 320 -14.99 2.01 5.79
C ILE A 320 -14.40 0.66 5.32
N LYS A 321 -13.12 0.62 4.93
CA LYS A 321 -12.42 -0.62 4.52
C LYS A 321 -12.30 -1.62 5.67
N ASP A 322 -11.97 -1.17 6.88
CA ASP A 322 -11.89 -1.99 8.09
C ASP A 322 -13.25 -2.65 8.40
N ALA A 323 -14.36 -1.91 8.26
CA ALA A 323 -15.71 -2.42 8.45
C ALA A 323 -16.08 -3.48 7.40
N LEU A 324 -15.83 -3.19 6.11
CA LEU A 324 -16.10 -4.09 4.99
C LEU A 324 -15.28 -5.40 5.05
N LEU A 325 -14.10 -5.38 5.68
CA LEU A 325 -13.29 -6.59 5.90
C LEU A 325 -13.66 -7.35 7.19
N ALA A 326 -14.36 -6.71 8.12
CA ALA A 326 -14.71 -7.31 9.41
C ALA A 326 -15.97 -8.18 9.37
N ASP A 327 -16.92 -7.90 8.48
CA ASP A 327 -18.15 -8.67 8.31
C ASP A 327 -18.09 -9.55 7.04
N PRO A 328 -18.06 -10.90 7.16
CA PRO A 328 -18.06 -11.80 6.01
C PRO A 328 -19.27 -11.67 5.07
N ALA A 329 -20.39 -11.09 5.53
CA ALA A 329 -21.57 -10.83 4.70
C ALA A 329 -21.35 -9.69 3.69
N LEU A 330 -20.38 -8.79 3.95
CA LEU A 330 -20.01 -7.68 3.09
C LEU A 330 -19.00 -8.16 2.05
N VAL A 331 -19.48 -8.95 1.09
CA VAL A 331 -18.65 -9.56 0.07
C VAL A 331 -18.17 -8.53 -0.95
N ASN A 332 -16.87 -8.54 -1.25
CA ASN A 332 -16.33 -7.80 -2.38
C ASN A 332 -16.80 -8.47 -3.69
N VAL A 333 -17.31 -7.70 -4.65
CA VAL A 333 -17.92 -8.23 -5.91
C VAL A 333 -17.34 -7.62 -7.19
N GLY A 334 -16.43 -6.67 -7.06
CA GLY A 334 -15.70 -6.07 -8.17
C GLY A 334 -14.60 -5.15 -7.69
N LYS A 335 -13.87 -4.52 -8.63
CA LYS A 335 -12.85 -3.53 -8.26
C LYS A 335 -13.49 -2.42 -7.42
N GLU A 336 -13.07 -2.34 -6.15
CA GLU A 336 -13.51 -1.30 -5.20
C GLU A 336 -15.04 -1.29 -4.97
N ALA A 337 -15.71 -2.43 -5.21
CA ALA A 337 -17.16 -2.60 -5.11
C ALA A 337 -17.55 -3.78 -4.21
N TYR A 338 -18.53 -3.55 -3.34
CA TYR A 338 -19.01 -4.49 -2.33
C TYR A 338 -20.53 -4.67 -2.39
N PHE A 339 -21.01 -5.78 -1.87
CA PHE A 339 -22.41 -6.15 -1.82
C PHE A 339 -22.71 -6.88 -0.52
N TYR A 340 -23.88 -6.68 0.07
CA TYR A 340 -24.34 -7.47 1.21
C TYR A 340 -24.93 -8.78 0.70
N ALA A 341 -24.21 -9.89 0.84
CA ALA A 341 -24.57 -11.18 0.25
C ALA A 341 -26.01 -11.65 0.55
N PRO A 342 -26.60 -11.42 1.74
CA PRO A 342 -28.01 -11.75 2.00
C PRO A 342 -29.05 -10.94 1.20
N ASN A 343 -28.68 -9.85 0.53
CA ASN A 343 -29.55 -9.13 -0.42
C ASN A 343 -29.57 -9.75 -1.83
N PHE A 344 -28.84 -10.84 -2.06
CA PHE A 344 -28.83 -11.51 -3.36
C PHE A 344 -30.24 -12.01 -3.71
N PRO A 345 -30.75 -11.76 -4.94
CA PRO A 345 -32.14 -12.03 -5.29
C PRO A 345 -32.37 -13.53 -5.59
N ILE A 346 -32.20 -14.38 -4.57
CA ILE A 346 -32.45 -15.82 -4.63
C ILE A 346 -33.32 -16.24 -3.43
N ASN A 347 -34.34 -17.07 -3.67
CA ASN A 347 -35.12 -17.65 -2.58
C ASN A 347 -34.56 -19.00 -2.11
N GLU A 348 -35.07 -19.55 -1.01
CA GLU A 348 -34.58 -20.81 -0.42
C GLU A 348 -34.70 -22.02 -1.36
N GLU A 349 -35.77 -22.12 -2.15
CA GLU A 349 -35.98 -23.22 -3.10
C GLU A 349 -35.01 -23.12 -4.30
N GLU A 350 -34.79 -21.90 -4.80
CA GLU A 350 -33.80 -21.62 -5.86
C GLU A 350 -32.38 -21.89 -5.37
N LEU A 351 -32.03 -21.43 -4.16
CA LEU A 351 -30.71 -21.63 -3.57
C LEU A 351 -30.42 -23.12 -3.35
N HIS A 352 -31.40 -23.89 -2.85
CA HIS A 352 -31.28 -25.34 -2.74
C HIS A 352 -31.18 -26.02 -4.12
N THR A 353 -31.89 -25.54 -5.13
CA THR A 353 -31.80 -26.05 -6.50
C THR A 353 -30.40 -25.81 -7.09
N LEU A 354 -29.85 -24.60 -6.91
CA LEU A 354 -28.49 -24.24 -7.32
C LEU A 354 -27.44 -25.07 -6.57
N GLN A 355 -27.58 -25.24 -5.25
CA GLN A 355 -26.69 -26.06 -4.42
C GLN A 355 -26.59 -27.51 -4.94
N ASN A 356 -27.72 -28.14 -5.26
CA ASN A 356 -27.75 -29.49 -5.81
C ASN A 356 -27.09 -29.58 -7.20
N ALA A 357 -27.33 -28.58 -8.06
CA ALA A 357 -26.69 -28.51 -9.38
C ALA A 357 -25.17 -28.32 -9.26
N MET A 358 -24.72 -27.44 -8.35
CA MET A 358 -23.30 -27.22 -8.06
C MET A 358 -22.62 -28.47 -7.51
N GLN A 359 -23.24 -29.17 -6.55
CA GLN A 359 -22.66 -30.38 -5.98
C GLN A 359 -22.47 -31.46 -7.04
N LYS A 360 -23.46 -31.66 -7.92
CA LYS A 360 -23.36 -32.64 -9.01
C LYS A 360 -22.20 -32.34 -9.97
N GLU A 361 -21.99 -31.07 -10.31
CA GLU A 361 -20.89 -30.67 -11.20
C GLU A 361 -19.52 -30.85 -10.49
N ILE A 362 -19.41 -30.43 -9.22
CA ILE A 362 -18.19 -30.60 -8.40
C ILE A 362 -17.83 -32.09 -8.20
N GLU A 363 -18.81 -32.99 -8.17
CA GLU A 363 -18.58 -34.44 -8.09
C GLU A 363 -17.96 -35.05 -9.37
N ASP A 364 -18.08 -34.39 -10.53
CA ASP A 364 -17.46 -34.82 -11.81
C ASP A 364 -16.11 -34.12 -12.07
N VAL A 365 -16.07 -32.79 -11.92
CA VAL A 365 -14.91 -31.95 -12.29
C VAL A 365 -14.07 -31.43 -11.11
N ASP A 366 -14.33 -31.88 -9.88
CA ASP A 366 -13.70 -31.49 -8.59
C ASP A 366 -13.87 -30.01 -8.17
N PHE A 367 -14.18 -29.08 -9.09
CA PHE A 367 -14.30 -27.64 -8.84
C PHE A 367 -15.24 -26.93 -9.84
N LEU A 368 -15.72 -25.76 -9.46
CA LEU A 368 -16.47 -24.83 -10.32
C LEU A 368 -15.69 -23.52 -10.49
N SER A 369 -15.63 -22.99 -11.72
CA SER A 369 -15.25 -21.60 -11.96
C SER A 369 -16.46 -20.66 -11.78
N GLY A 370 -16.21 -19.34 -11.73
CA GLY A 370 -17.30 -18.35 -11.72
C GLY A 370 -18.15 -18.36 -12.99
N GLU A 371 -17.56 -18.69 -14.15
CA GLU A 371 -18.28 -18.85 -15.42
C GLU A 371 -19.19 -20.09 -15.41
N ASP A 372 -18.69 -21.21 -14.86
CA ASP A 372 -19.49 -22.42 -14.68
C ASP A 372 -20.65 -22.17 -13.70
N LEU A 373 -20.40 -21.43 -12.60
CA LEU A 373 -21.44 -21.01 -11.67
C LEU A 373 -22.52 -20.16 -12.36
N ARG A 374 -22.14 -19.17 -13.18
CA ARG A 374 -23.12 -18.37 -13.96
C ARG A 374 -24.00 -19.26 -14.82
N LYS A 375 -23.40 -20.19 -15.59
CA LYS A 375 -24.16 -21.14 -16.43
C LYS A 375 -25.10 -22.02 -15.62
N LEU A 376 -24.74 -22.40 -14.38
CA LEU A 376 -25.64 -23.11 -13.47
C LEU A 376 -26.78 -22.22 -12.98
N ILE A 377 -26.54 -20.93 -12.69
CA ILE A 377 -27.61 -19.99 -12.33
C ILE A 377 -28.55 -19.76 -13.52
N GLU A 378 -28.04 -19.43 -14.71
CA GLU A 378 -28.82 -19.25 -15.94
C GLU A 378 -29.72 -20.45 -16.27
N LYS A 379 -29.21 -21.68 -16.05
CA LYS A 379 -29.90 -22.93 -16.36
C LYS A 379 -30.95 -23.33 -15.32
N ASN A 380 -30.66 -23.14 -14.03
CA ASN A 380 -31.48 -23.70 -12.94
C ASN A 380 -32.28 -22.63 -12.17
N CYS A 381 -31.88 -21.36 -12.24
CA CYS A 381 -32.49 -20.21 -11.54
C CYS A 381 -32.61 -19.01 -12.51
N PRO A 382 -33.37 -19.13 -13.61
CA PRO A 382 -33.39 -18.13 -14.68
C PRO A 382 -33.99 -16.77 -14.28
N ALA A 383 -34.80 -16.70 -13.22
CA ALA A 383 -35.27 -15.43 -12.68
C ALA A 383 -34.12 -14.63 -12.04
N VAL A 384 -33.38 -15.27 -11.11
CA VAL A 384 -32.14 -14.77 -10.52
C VAL A 384 -31.16 -14.29 -11.60
N ALA A 385 -31.01 -15.05 -12.69
CA ALA A 385 -30.12 -14.70 -13.80
C ALA A 385 -30.46 -13.36 -14.50
N ILE A 386 -31.73 -12.93 -14.47
CA ILE A 386 -32.18 -11.64 -15.01
C ILE A 386 -31.86 -10.52 -14.01
N ASP A 387 -32.15 -10.73 -12.72
CA ASP A 387 -31.97 -9.71 -11.68
C ASP A 387 -30.50 -9.40 -11.36
N ILE A 388 -29.58 -10.30 -11.71
CA ILE A 388 -28.13 -10.16 -11.52
C ILE A 388 -27.38 -9.69 -12.77
N ASP A 389 -28.07 -9.15 -13.78
CA ASP A 389 -27.39 -8.62 -14.98
C ASP A 389 -26.34 -7.55 -14.59
N GLY A 390 -25.18 -7.61 -15.23
CA GLY A 390 -24.01 -6.79 -14.90
C GLY A 390 -23.18 -7.23 -13.67
N PHE A 391 -23.61 -8.20 -12.85
CA PHE A 391 -22.72 -8.77 -11.81
C PHE A 391 -21.55 -9.52 -12.44
N THR A 392 -20.37 -9.49 -11.82
CA THR A 392 -19.19 -10.23 -12.31
C THR A 392 -19.21 -11.69 -11.84
N ASP A 393 -18.66 -12.61 -12.64
CA ASP A 393 -18.52 -14.05 -12.29
C ASP A 393 -17.81 -14.25 -10.95
N TRP A 394 -16.81 -13.41 -10.69
CA TRP A 394 -16.05 -13.38 -9.45
C TRP A 394 -16.88 -12.90 -8.25
N GLY A 395 -17.74 -11.90 -8.47
CA GLY A 395 -18.70 -11.43 -7.46
C GLY A 395 -19.78 -12.46 -7.15
N LEU A 396 -20.38 -13.08 -8.17
CA LEU A 396 -21.33 -14.18 -8.00
C LEU A 396 -20.73 -15.32 -7.19
N ARG A 397 -19.48 -15.70 -7.50
CA ARG A 397 -18.74 -16.72 -6.74
C ARG A 397 -18.54 -16.35 -5.27
N ASN A 398 -18.27 -15.08 -4.95
CA ASN A 398 -18.14 -14.65 -3.56
C ASN A 398 -19.48 -14.65 -2.81
N ILE A 399 -20.54 -14.17 -3.46
CA ILE A 399 -21.90 -14.17 -2.89
C ILE A 399 -22.37 -15.61 -2.60
N ILE A 400 -22.33 -16.49 -3.59
CA ILE A 400 -22.72 -17.90 -3.42
C ILE A 400 -21.77 -18.62 -2.47
N GLY A 401 -20.47 -18.29 -2.47
CA GLY A 401 -19.50 -18.83 -1.53
C GLY A 401 -19.75 -18.42 -0.07
N TYR A 402 -20.39 -17.28 0.18
CA TYR A 402 -20.91 -16.90 1.49
C TYR A 402 -22.22 -17.64 1.81
N LEU A 403 -23.21 -17.59 0.91
CA LEU A 403 -24.55 -18.17 1.14
C LEU A 403 -24.52 -19.70 1.34
N LEU A 404 -23.57 -20.38 0.70
CA LEU A 404 -23.37 -21.84 0.81
C LEU A 404 -22.03 -22.19 1.48
N CYS A 405 -21.56 -21.33 2.40
CA CYS A 405 -20.26 -21.49 3.06
C CYS A 405 -20.14 -22.75 3.92
N ASP A 406 -21.24 -23.40 4.30
CA ASP A 406 -21.23 -24.68 5.01
C ASP A 406 -20.95 -25.88 4.09
N GLN A 407 -21.26 -25.77 2.79
CA GLN A 407 -21.15 -26.89 1.83
C GLN A 407 -19.98 -26.72 0.84
N PHE A 408 -19.53 -25.49 0.60
CA PHE A 408 -18.44 -25.18 -0.33
C PHE A 408 -17.37 -24.27 0.29
N ASP A 409 -16.16 -24.32 -0.27
CA ASP A 409 -15.05 -23.42 0.02
C ASP A 409 -14.65 -22.63 -1.24
N VAL A 410 -14.37 -21.33 -1.08
CA VAL A 410 -13.83 -20.47 -2.14
C VAL A 410 -12.31 -20.56 -2.14
N ASN A 411 -11.75 -21.23 -3.14
CA ASN A 411 -10.30 -21.44 -3.32
C ASN A 411 -9.77 -20.60 -4.50
N GLY A 412 -9.28 -19.40 -4.22
CA GLY A 412 -8.67 -18.53 -5.23
C GLY A 412 -9.69 -18.02 -6.25
N ALA A 413 -9.74 -18.63 -7.43
CA ALA A 413 -10.72 -18.35 -8.49
C ALA A 413 -12.01 -19.19 -8.37
N LEU A 414 -11.99 -20.27 -7.58
CA LEU A 414 -12.88 -21.43 -7.74
C LEU A 414 -13.76 -21.69 -6.52
N LEU A 415 -14.83 -22.47 -6.72
CA LEU A 415 -15.63 -23.10 -5.68
C LEU A 415 -15.35 -24.60 -5.65
N CYS A 416 -15.08 -25.14 -4.46
CA CYS A 416 -14.77 -26.55 -4.22
C CYS A 416 -15.61 -27.10 -3.07
N LYS A 417 -15.68 -28.43 -2.89
CA LYS A 417 -16.38 -29.06 -1.77
C LYS A 417 -15.78 -28.65 -0.41
N LYS A 418 -16.62 -28.46 0.62
CA LYS A 418 -16.15 -28.10 1.98
C LYS A 418 -15.02 -29.01 2.49
N GLY A 419 -14.00 -28.41 3.06
CA GLY A 419 -12.81 -29.08 3.59
C GLY A 419 -11.78 -29.48 2.53
N THR A 420 -12.09 -29.36 1.23
CA THR A 420 -11.09 -29.56 0.18
C THR A 420 -10.21 -28.33 0.05
N LYS A 421 -8.97 -28.43 0.57
CA LYS A 421 -7.89 -27.49 0.27
C LYS A 421 -7.35 -27.70 -1.14
N SER A 422 -8.24 -27.58 -2.12
CA SER A 422 -7.96 -27.69 -3.55
C SER A 422 -7.22 -26.45 -4.03
N SER A 423 -5.93 -26.36 -3.67
CA SER A 423 -5.01 -25.46 -4.35
C SER A 423 -4.99 -25.80 -5.84
N VAL A 424 -4.66 -24.81 -6.70
CA VAL A 424 -4.47 -25.05 -8.13
C VAL A 424 -3.49 -26.21 -8.39
N GLN A 425 -2.45 -26.36 -7.55
CA GLN A 425 -1.51 -27.48 -7.64
C GLN A 425 -2.19 -28.84 -7.43
N GLN A 426 -3.12 -28.92 -6.47
CA GLN A 426 -3.89 -30.14 -6.20
C GLN A 426 -4.83 -30.48 -7.36
N ILE A 427 -5.48 -29.49 -7.96
CA ILE A 427 -6.34 -29.66 -9.14
C ILE A 427 -5.56 -30.27 -10.31
N TYR A 428 -4.39 -29.71 -10.65
CA TYR A 428 -3.54 -30.32 -11.69
C TYR A 428 -3.05 -31.73 -11.31
N LEU A 429 -2.78 -32.00 -10.02
CA LEU A 429 -2.32 -33.31 -9.57
C LEU A 429 -3.40 -34.38 -9.72
N ASP A 430 -4.63 -34.09 -9.29
CA ASP A 430 -5.74 -35.05 -9.36
C ASP A 430 -6.22 -35.24 -10.81
N PHE A 431 -6.25 -34.17 -11.61
CA PHE A 431 -6.50 -34.25 -13.04
C PHE A 431 -5.51 -35.19 -13.76
N CYS A 432 -4.21 -35.05 -13.48
CA CYS A 432 -3.18 -35.92 -14.04
C CYS A 432 -3.29 -37.37 -13.52
N LYS A 433 -3.52 -37.57 -12.22
CA LYS A 433 -3.65 -38.91 -11.62
C LYS A 433 -4.83 -39.70 -12.15
N LYS A 434 -6.00 -39.06 -12.36
CA LYS A 434 -7.23 -39.73 -12.81
C LYS A 434 -7.15 -40.22 -14.27
N ARG A 435 -6.23 -39.70 -15.11
CA ARG A 435 -6.20 -39.93 -16.57
C ARG A 435 -4.92 -40.66 -17.01
N LYS A 436 -5.05 -41.61 -17.96
CA LYS A 436 -3.88 -42.31 -18.55
C LYS A 436 -3.09 -41.45 -19.53
N SER A 437 -3.77 -40.52 -20.20
CA SER A 437 -3.22 -39.59 -21.19
C SER A 437 -4.02 -38.30 -21.13
N ILE A 438 -3.35 -37.17 -21.36
CA ILE A 438 -3.96 -35.83 -21.42
C ILE A 438 -3.29 -34.99 -22.52
N SER A 439 -3.97 -33.94 -22.94
CA SER A 439 -3.50 -32.96 -23.91
C SER A 439 -3.15 -31.61 -23.27
N LEU A 440 -2.30 -30.84 -23.95
CA LEU A 440 -2.00 -29.44 -23.63
C LEU A 440 -3.25 -28.57 -23.68
N ARG A 441 -4.25 -28.94 -24.49
CA ARG A 441 -5.53 -28.24 -24.56
C ARG A 441 -6.30 -28.37 -23.25
N GLU A 442 -6.46 -29.58 -22.72
CA GLU A 442 -7.12 -29.79 -21.42
C GLU A 442 -6.39 -29.04 -20.28
N LEU A 443 -5.05 -29.01 -20.30
CA LEU A 443 -4.27 -28.22 -19.34
C LEU A 443 -4.52 -26.71 -19.47
N LYS A 444 -4.76 -26.21 -20.68
CA LYS A 444 -5.12 -24.80 -20.91
C LYS A 444 -6.55 -24.47 -20.47
N GLU A 445 -7.50 -25.38 -20.69
CA GLU A 445 -8.88 -25.23 -20.21
C GLU A 445 -8.92 -25.10 -18.66
N ILE A 446 -8.04 -25.81 -17.93
CA ILE A 446 -7.83 -25.61 -16.48
C ILE A 446 -7.15 -24.25 -16.20
N SER A 447 -6.12 -23.88 -16.95
CA SER A 447 -5.41 -22.59 -16.81
C SER A 447 -6.35 -21.38 -16.96
N GLU A 448 -7.25 -21.44 -17.94
CA GLU A 448 -8.28 -20.44 -18.23
C GLU A 448 -9.32 -20.39 -17.09
N LYS A 449 -9.93 -21.53 -16.73
CA LYS A 449 -10.92 -21.61 -15.63
C LYS A 449 -10.38 -21.16 -14.26
N THR A 450 -9.09 -21.41 -13.99
CA THR A 450 -8.45 -21.02 -12.73
C THR A 450 -7.89 -19.60 -12.73
N GLY A 451 -7.77 -18.95 -13.90
CA GLY A 451 -7.06 -17.68 -14.04
C GLY A 451 -5.57 -17.75 -13.69
N THR A 452 -4.96 -18.94 -13.74
CA THR A 452 -3.56 -19.16 -13.34
C THR A 452 -2.76 -19.91 -14.39
N ALA A 453 -1.45 -19.67 -14.46
CA ALA A 453 -0.56 -20.39 -15.36
C ALA A 453 -0.49 -21.90 -15.01
N ILE A 454 -0.31 -22.74 -16.04
CA ILE A 454 -0.16 -24.20 -15.89
C ILE A 454 0.91 -24.53 -14.85
N VAL A 455 0.57 -25.37 -13.87
CA VAL A 455 1.49 -25.82 -12.81
C VAL A 455 2.39 -26.94 -13.35
N TRP A 456 3.30 -26.54 -14.26
CA TRP A 456 4.17 -27.45 -15.01
C TRP A 456 4.94 -28.46 -14.17
N LYS A 457 5.40 -28.07 -12.97
CA LYS A 457 6.12 -28.97 -12.06
C LYS A 457 5.26 -30.13 -11.56
N VAL A 458 3.96 -29.92 -11.37
CA VAL A 458 3.01 -30.98 -10.98
C VAL A 458 2.70 -31.87 -12.17
N VAL A 459 2.37 -31.26 -13.32
CA VAL A 459 2.07 -31.97 -14.57
C VAL A 459 3.22 -32.89 -14.96
N MET A 460 4.44 -32.37 -15.05
CA MET A 460 5.63 -33.13 -15.47
C MET A 460 6.18 -34.08 -14.40
N HIS A 461 5.68 -34.03 -13.15
CA HIS A 461 6.00 -35.02 -12.12
C HIS A 461 5.09 -36.26 -12.21
N GLU A 462 3.86 -36.10 -12.70
CA GLU A 462 2.89 -37.20 -12.83
C GLU A 462 2.79 -37.74 -14.27
N MET A 463 3.03 -36.88 -15.25
CA MET A 463 2.93 -37.17 -16.68
C MET A 463 4.28 -37.02 -17.38
N ILE A 464 4.54 -37.91 -18.33
CA ILE A 464 5.64 -37.83 -19.30
C ILE A 464 5.10 -37.12 -20.54
N ARG A 465 5.77 -36.07 -20.98
CA ARG A 465 5.45 -35.37 -22.22
C ARG A 465 5.99 -36.16 -23.40
N VAL A 466 5.09 -36.61 -24.28
CA VAL A 466 5.45 -37.48 -25.41
C VAL A 466 5.47 -36.73 -26.75
N SER A 467 4.80 -35.57 -26.82
CA SER A 467 4.79 -34.70 -27.99
C SER A 467 4.71 -33.21 -27.55
N LYS A 468 4.63 -32.29 -28.53
CA LYS A 468 4.32 -30.88 -28.27
C LYS A 468 2.99 -30.71 -27.52
N SER A 469 2.00 -31.53 -27.84
CA SER A 469 0.60 -31.45 -27.37
C SER A 469 0.22 -32.54 -26.36
N ASP A 470 0.93 -33.67 -26.30
CA ASP A 470 0.40 -34.90 -25.69
C ASP A 470 1.28 -35.40 -24.55
N PHE A 471 0.61 -35.93 -23.52
CA PHE A 471 1.22 -36.42 -22.29
C PHE A 471 0.63 -37.78 -21.91
N MET A 472 1.45 -38.67 -21.37
CA MET A 472 1.04 -39.98 -20.84
C MET A 472 1.41 -40.09 -19.37
N ARG A 473 0.56 -40.70 -18.54
CA ARG A 473 0.84 -40.88 -17.12
C ARG A 473 2.07 -41.76 -16.93
N LYS A 474 2.92 -41.42 -15.97
CA LYS A 474 4.26 -42.04 -15.80
C LYS A 474 4.25 -43.56 -15.61
N ASP A 475 3.15 -44.12 -15.12
CA ASP A 475 2.98 -45.58 -14.95
C ASP A 475 2.69 -46.32 -16.28
N GLN A 476 2.40 -45.61 -17.36
CA GLN A 476 2.20 -46.19 -18.70
C GLN A 476 3.51 -46.41 -19.47
N ILE A 477 4.65 -45.92 -18.97
CA ILE A 477 5.96 -45.95 -19.64
C ILE A 477 7.02 -46.47 -18.67
N VAL A 478 7.70 -47.56 -19.04
CA VAL A 478 8.75 -48.17 -18.20
C VAL A 478 10.12 -47.87 -18.81
N PHE A 479 10.89 -46.99 -18.16
CA PHE A 479 12.25 -46.68 -18.56
C PHE A 479 13.25 -47.73 -18.03
N ASN A 480 14.11 -48.25 -18.91
CA ASN A 480 15.36 -48.88 -18.47
C ASN A 480 16.37 -47.76 -18.12
N ILE A 481 16.33 -47.34 -16.86
CA ILE A 481 17.11 -46.21 -16.34
C ILE A 481 18.63 -46.44 -16.49
N GLU A 482 19.11 -47.65 -16.21
CA GLU A 482 20.54 -47.95 -16.24
C GLU A 482 21.12 -47.88 -17.66
N THR A 483 20.49 -48.56 -18.62
CA THR A 483 20.95 -48.52 -20.02
C THR A 483 20.78 -47.12 -20.63
N THR A 484 19.69 -46.42 -20.31
CA THR A 484 19.48 -45.04 -20.78
C THR A 484 20.55 -44.10 -20.23
N ASP A 485 20.84 -44.16 -18.93
CA ASP A 485 21.90 -43.36 -18.31
C ASP A 485 23.29 -43.69 -18.88
N MET A 486 23.59 -44.95 -19.23
CA MET A 486 24.84 -45.33 -19.91
C MET A 486 24.97 -44.75 -21.32
N ILE A 487 23.87 -44.69 -22.09
CA ILE A 487 23.87 -44.09 -23.43
C ILE A 487 24.08 -42.58 -23.33
N LEU A 488 23.36 -41.92 -22.41
CA LEU A 488 23.53 -40.49 -22.13
C LEU A 488 24.95 -40.16 -21.63
N ASP A 489 25.57 -41.06 -20.86
CA ASP A 489 26.96 -40.96 -20.41
C ASP A 489 27.95 -41.05 -21.57
N SER A 490 27.74 -41.99 -22.50
CA SER A 490 28.54 -42.10 -23.72
C SER A 490 28.36 -40.90 -24.67
N ILE A 491 27.18 -40.28 -24.72
CA ILE A 491 26.91 -39.08 -25.54
C ILE A 491 27.53 -37.83 -24.90
N CYS A 492 27.45 -37.71 -23.57
CA CYS A 492 28.03 -36.58 -22.83
C CYS A 492 29.57 -36.63 -22.82
N GLY A 493 30.16 -37.83 -22.84
CA GLY A 493 31.61 -38.03 -22.89
C GLY A 493 32.31 -37.38 -21.70
N THR A 494 33.42 -36.68 -21.93
CA THR A 494 34.15 -35.96 -20.87
C THR A 494 33.52 -34.63 -20.45
N ARG A 495 32.42 -34.18 -21.09
CA ARG A 495 31.76 -32.92 -20.72
C ARG A 495 31.00 -33.05 -19.40
N SER A 496 30.91 -31.97 -18.64
CA SER A 496 30.06 -31.88 -17.44
C SER A 496 28.57 -31.69 -17.77
N TYR A 497 28.27 -31.11 -18.94
CA TYR A 497 26.92 -30.87 -19.42
C TYR A 497 26.83 -30.89 -20.95
N ILE A 498 25.60 -31.01 -21.47
CA ILE A 498 25.27 -30.85 -22.90
C ILE A 498 23.82 -30.35 -23.07
N PRO A 499 23.54 -29.36 -23.94
CA PRO A 499 22.18 -28.97 -24.30
C PRO A 499 21.36 -30.17 -24.82
N ILE A 500 20.12 -30.32 -24.35
CA ILE A 500 19.30 -31.49 -24.74
C ILE A 500 18.96 -31.50 -26.24
N HIS A 501 19.10 -30.36 -26.93
CA HIS A 501 18.91 -30.25 -28.38
C HIS A 501 20.04 -30.91 -29.20
N GLU A 502 21.25 -31.07 -28.65
CA GLU A 502 22.36 -31.79 -29.31
C GLU A 502 22.12 -33.32 -29.32
N ILE A 503 21.21 -33.82 -28.47
CA ILE A 503 20.92 -35.25 -28.34
C ILE A 503 19.84 -35.65 -29.37
N GLY A 504 20.28 -35.95 -30.61
CA GLY A 504 19.39 -36.31 -31.73
C GLY A 504 19.26 -37.80 -32.07
N MET A 505 20.26 -38.64 -31.75
CA MET A 505 20.27 -40.08 -32.11
C MET A 505 19.49 -40.96 -31.14
N PHE A 506 18.17 -40.84 -31.17
CA PHE A 506 17.26 -41.61 -30.30
C PHE A 506 17.19 -43.12 -30.62
N LEU A 507 17.68 -43.57 -31.79
CA LEU A 507 17.68 -45.00 -32.18
C LEU A 507 18.52 -45.91 -31.28
N GLN A 508 19.44 -45.35 -30.49
CA GLN A 508 20.28 -46.11 -29.56
C GLN A 508 19.57 -46.41 -28.23
N PHE A 509 18.47 -45.71 -27.92
CA PHE A 509 17.80 -45.78 -26.63
C PHE A 509 16.94 -47.06 -26.47
N PRO A 510 16.77 -47.58 -25.25
CA PRO A 510 15.92 -48.74 -25.00
C PRO A 510 14.48 -48.52 -25.44
N GLY A 511 13.82 -49.55 -25.98
CA GLY A 511 12.40 -49.48 -26.33
C GLY A 511 11.51 -49.30 -25.09
N ILE A 512 10.66 -48.26 -25.12
CA ILE A 512 9.76 -47.88 -24.01
C ILE A 512 8.26 -47.91 -24.39
N GLY A 513 7.91 -48.59 -25.48
CA GLY A 513 6.54 -48.63 -26.03
C GLY A 513 6.15 -47.43 -26.88
N ILE A 514 6.90 -46.33 -26.82
CA ILE A 514 6.77 -45.14 -27.68
C ILE A 514 8.12 -44.72 -28.28
N PRO A 515 8.15 -43.93 -29.36
CA PRO A 515 9.40 -43.37 -29.89
C PRO A 515 10.04 -42.38 -28.91
N TRP A 516 11.33 -42.54 -28.67
CA TRP A 516 12.13 -41.52 -27.99
C TRP A 516 12.23 -40.25 -28.84
N ASN A 517 12.12 -39.10 -28.16
CA ASN A 517 12.29 -37.77 -28.73
C ASN A 517 12.69 -36.79 -27.60
N GLY A 518 12.95 -35.53 -27.93
CA GLY A 518 13.39 -34.53 -26.96
C GLY A 518 12.39 -34.23 -25.82
N PHE A 519 11.07 -34.36 -26.03
CA PHE A 519 10.08 -34.20 -24.95
C PHE A 519 10.11 -35.37 -23.96
N VAL A 520 10.30 -36.59 -24.47
CA VAL A 520 10.49 -37.79 -23.64
C VAL A 520 11.81 -37.69 -22.88
N LEU A 521 12.88 -37.20 -23.52
CA LEU A 521 14.18 -36.95 -22.88
C LEU A 521 14.11 -35.87 -21.80
N GLU A 522 13.45 -34.74 -22.06
CA GLU A 522 13.16 -33.68 -21.09
C GLU A 522 12.46 -34.27 -19.85
N SER A 523 11.41 -35.06 -20.07
CA SER A 523 10.66 -35.75 -19.00
C SER A 523 11.50 -36.77 -18.22
N TYR A 524 12.36 -37.52 -18.93
CA TYR A 524 13.26 -38.53 -18.36
C TYR A 524 14.32 -37.91 -17.44
N LEU A 525 15.01 -36.87 -17.93
CA LEU A 525 16.06 -36.16 -17.19
C LEU A 525 15.52 -35.40 -15.98
N MET A 526 14.26 -34.98 -16.00
CA MET A 526 13.66 -34.24 -14.89
C MET A 526 13.28 -35.12 -13.69
N ASN A 527 12.93 -36.41 -13.90
CA ASN A 527 12.38 -37.26 -12.84
C ASN A 527 13.03 -38.65 -12.66
N PHE A 528 13.70 -39.22 -13.67
CA PHE A 528 14.05 -40.64 -13.70
C PHE A 528 15.56 -40.93 -13.72
N SER A 529 16.36 -40.11 -14.40
CA SER A 529 17.81 -40.35 -14.50
C SER A 529 18.47 -40.37 -13.13
N LYS A 530 19.35 -41.34 -12.91
CA LYS A 530 20.18 -41.45 -11.69
C LYS A 530 21.47 -40.65 -11.84
N ARG A 531 22.11 -40.68 -13.02
CA ARG A 531 23.38 -39.99 -13.31
C ARG A 531 23.25 -38.51 -13.69
N PHE A 532 22.14 -38.12 -14.32
CA PHE A 532 21.96 -36.78 -14.89
C PHE A 532 20.76 -36.05 -14.29
N GLN A 533 20.81 -34.71 -14.33
CA GLN A 533 19.70 -33.83 -14.01
C GLN A 533 19.45 -32.85 -15.15
N LEU A 534 18.20 -32.38 -15.29
CA LEU A 534 17.85 -31.31 -16.22
C LEU A 534 17.93 -29.95 -15.50
N LEU A 535 18.78 -29.04 -16.00
CA LEU A 535 18.77 -27.63 -15.62
C LEU A 535 18.17 -26.80 -16.76
N GLN A 536 17.14 -26.02 -16.48
CA GLN A 536 16.34 -25.29 -17.47
C GLN A 536 15.80 -23.97 -16.91
N ALA A 537 15.58 -22.98 -17.78
CA ALA A 537 14.90 -21.73 -17.43
C ALA A 537 13.42 -21.92 -17.05
N GLY A 538 12.79 -22.98 -17.58
CA GLY A 538 11.38 -23.29 -17.41
C GLY A 538 10.82 -24.02 -18.64
N ILE A 539 9.71 -24.73 -18.44
CA ILE A 539 9.08 -25.56 -19.47
C ILE A 539 8.34 -24.68 -20.49
N ALA A 540 8.55 -24.95 -21.78
CA ALA A 540 7.95 -24.20 -22.86
C ALA A 540 6.89 -25.02 -23.61
N GLU A 541 5.77 -24.40 -23.96
CA GLU A 541 4.75 -25.05 -24.80
C GLU A 541 5.28 -25.40 -26.21
N GLY A 542 6.17 -24.57 -26.75
CA GLY A 542 6.60 -24.63 -28.14
C GLY A 542 7.49 -25.81 -28.52
N GLY A 543 8.26 -26.34 -27.56
CA GLY A 543 9.34 -27.30 -27.75
C GLY A 543 9.95 -27.72 -26.42
N TYR A 544 11.04 -28.48 -26.46
CA TYR A 544 11.82 -28.90 -25.30
C TYR A 544 13.13 -28.11 -25.21
N TYR A 545 13.58 -27.75 -24.00
CA TYR A 545 14.74 -26.87 -23.80
C TYR A 545 15.54 -27.19 -22.53
N GLY A 546 16.76 -26.65 -22.46
CA GLY A 546 17.62 -26.77 -21.29
C GLY A 546 18.78 -27.74 -21.50
N VAL A 547 19.40 -28.13 -20.39
CA VAL A 547 20.72 -28.76 -20.40
C VAL A 547 20.73 -30.00 -19.52
N MET A 548 21.24 -31.10 -20.07
CA MET A 548 21.58 -32.30 -19.32
C MET A 548 22.90 -32.07 -18.60
N VAL A 549 22.89 -32.20 -17.27
CA VAL A 549 24.06 -31.94 -16.40
C VAL A 549 24.38 -33.18 -15.58
N ARG A 550 25.66 -33.53 -15.46
CA ARG A 550 26.14 -34.60 -14.58
C ARG A 550 25.84 -34.25 -13.12
N LYS A 551 25.13 -35.13 -12.39
CA LYS A 551 24.96 -34.95 -10.94
C LYS A 551 26.32 -35.03 -10.24
N GLY A 552 26.56 -34.11 -9.30
CA GLY A 552 27.85 -33.98 -8.61
C GLY A 552 28.91 -33.21 -9.38
N SER A 553 28.61 -32.63 -10.55
CA SER A 553 29.49 -31.62 -11.17
C SER A 553 29.40 -30.27 -10.46
N GLU A 554 30.30 -29.35 -10.80
CA GLU A 554 30.32 -27.95 -10.31
C GLU A 554 29.06 -27.13 -10.67
N TYR A 555 28.26 -27.56 -11.64
CA TYR A 555 27.07 -26.85 -12.13
C TYR A 555 25.82 -27.23 -11.30
N GLN A 556 25.36 -26.32 -10.46
CA GLN A 556 24.23 -26.52 -9.55
C GLN A 556 22.96 -25.78 -10.00
N SER A 557 23.11 -24.71 -10.77
CA SER A 557 22.02 -23.90 -11.31
C SER A 557 22.06 -23.77 -12.84
N TYR A 558 20.90 -23.49 -13.44
CA TYR A 558 20.81 -23.15 -14.87
C TYR A 558 21.62 -21.90 -15.22
N GLN A 559 21.84 -20.99 -14.25
CA GLN A 559 22.64 -19.78 -14.46
C GLN A 559 24.11 -20.13 -14.62
N ASP A 560 24.65 -21.01 -13.78
CA ASP A 560 26.06 -21.45 -13.80
C ASP A 560 26.43 -22.01 -15.19
N VAL A 561 25.54 -22.84 -15.74
CA VAL A 561 25.69 -23.47 -17.05
C VAL A 561 25.66 -22.43 -18.18
N VAL A 562 24.74 -21.47 -18.14
CA VAL A 562 24.66 -20.40 -19.15
C VAL A 562 25.87 -19.46 -19.06
N ILE A 563 26.34 -19.16 -17.85
CA ILE A 563 27.55 -18.35 -17.63
C ILE A 563 28.77 -19.04 -18.25
N ASP A 564 28.96 -20.34 -17.99
CA ASP A 564 30.09 -21.07 -18.55
C ASP A 564 29.99 -21.25 -20.07
N ALA A 565 28.79 -21.55 -20.60
CA ALA A 565 28.55 -21.68 -22.03
C ALA A 565 28.84 -20.38 -22.80
N LEU A 566 28.36 -19.23 -22.28
CA LEU A 566 28.65 -17.92 -22.86
C LEU A 566 30.14 -17.54 -22.72
N ALA A 567 30.78 -17.88 -21.61
CA ALA A 567 32.20 -17.61 -21.39
C ALA A 567 33.09 -18.32 -22.43
N HIS A 568 32.72 -19.54 -22.83
CA HIS A 568 33.42 -20.34 -23.85
C HIS A 568 33.04 -20.01 -25.31
N SER A 569 31.94 -19.31 -25.56
CA SER A 569 31.53 -18.88 -26.90
C SER A 569 32.10 -17.51 -27.26
N ASN A 570 32.51 -17.32 -28.52
CA ASN A 570 32.93 -16.03 -29.09
C ASN A 570 31.90 -15.47 -30.10
N GLU A 571 30.70 -16.06 -30.18
CA GLU A 571 29.69 -15.75 -31.21
C GLU A 571 28.69 -14.65 -30.79
N TRP A 572 29.04 -13.85 -29.78
CA TRP A 572 28.20 -12.79 -29.23
C TRP A 572 29.06 -11.66 -28.65
N GLU A 573 28.54 -10.44 -28.72
CA GLU A 573 29.24 -9.21 -28.32
C GLU A 573 28.45 -8.36 -27.30
N ASP A 574 27.13 -8.51 -27.29
CA ASP A 574 26.20 -7.74 -26.45
C ASP A 574 25.08 -8.62 -25.84
N GLU A 575 24.23 -8.03 -25.00
CA GLU A 575 23.09 -8.73 -24.38
C GLU A 575 22.12 -9.35 -25.40
N LYS A 576 21.87 -8.65 -26.51
CA LYS A 576 20.90 -9.07 -27.53
C LYS A 576 21.40 -10.28 -28.32
N THR A 577 22.68 -10.30 -28.66
CA THR A 577 23.37 -11.39 -29.36
C THR A 577 23.61 -12.57 -28.42
N ALA A 578 23.97 -12.35 -27.16
CA ALA A 578 24.06 -13.42 -26.14
C ALA A 578 22.72 -14.13 -25.93
N LEU A 579 21.62 -13.38 -25.73
CA LEU A 579 20.27 -13.95 -25.62
C LEU A 579 19.82 -14.64 -26.92
N ALA A 580 20.28 -14.17 -28.09
CA ALA A 580 20.02 -14.86 -29.35
C ALA A 580 20.77 -16.20 -29.44
N TRP A 581 22.04 -16.22 -29.05
CA TRP A 581 22.91 -17.40 -29.04
C TRP A 581 22.39 -18.49 -28.09
N ILE A 582 21.99 -18.11 -26.87
CA ILE A 582 21.35 -19.01 -25.89
C ILE A 582 20.13 -19.73 -26.50
N VAL A 583 19.25 -18.99 -27.18
CA VAL A 583 18.03 -19.55 -27.80
C VAL A 583 18.38 -20.42 -29.01
N GLN A 584 19.34 -19.99 -29.84
CA GLN A 584 19.80 -20.75 -31.01
C GLN A 584 20.40 -22.11 -30.62
N ASN A 585 21.13 -22.17 -29.50
CA ASN A 585 21.74 -23.39 -28.98
C ASN A 585 20.84 -24.16 -27.98
N GLY A 586 19.52 -23.91 -27.99
CA GLY A 586 18.53 -24.74 -27.28
C GLY A 586 18.49 -24.63 -25.75
N TYR A 587 19.21 -23.68 -25.14
CA TYR A 587 19.23 -23.50 -23.68
C TYR A 587 17.87 -23.03 -23.13
N GLN A 588 17.15 -22.15 -23.87
CA GLN A 588 15.80 -21.71 -23.52
C GLN A 588 14.98 -21.27 -24.75
N ALA A 589 13.66 -21.15 -24.59
CA ALA A 589 12.73 -20.84 -25.68
C ALA A 589 12.65 -19.36 -26.12
N ARG A 590 12.94 -18.41 -25.22
CA ARG A 590 12.64 -16.98 -25.42
C ARG A 590 13.88 -16.11 -25.20
N LYS A 591 14.08 -15.09 -26.05
CA LYS A 591 15.14 -14.07 -25.93
C LYS A 591 14.78 -13.02 -24.86
N ARG A 592 14.49 -13.45 -23.63
CA ARG A 592 14.12 -12.59 -22.50
C ARG A 592 14.56 -13.21 -21.17
N TRP A 593 15.30 -12.46 -20.38
CA TRP A 593 15.73 -12.81 -19.01
C TRP A 593 15.82 -11.50 -18.22
N SER A 594 15.19 -11.41 -17.04
CA SER A 594 15.24 -10.19 -16.22
C SER A 594 16.51 -10.16 -15.37
N GLY A 595 17.29 -9.07 -15.43
CA GLY A 595 18.59 -8.98 -14.75
C GLY A 595 19.74 -9.73 -15.43
N PHE A 596 19.67 -9.89 -16.76
CA PHE A 596 20.70 -10.57 -17.55
C PHE A 596 22.03 -9.79 -17.62
N ASP A 597 22.01 -8.49 -17.35
CA ASP A 597 23.21 -7.66 -17.17
C ASP A 597 24.17 -8.24 -16.11
N LYS A 598 23.63 -8.86 -15.06
CA LYS A 598 24.41 -9.52 -14.01
C LYS A 598 25.08 -10.79 -14.52
N ILE A 599 24.38 -11.56 -15.35
CA ILE A 599 24.92 -12.77 -16.01
C ILE A 599 26.13 -12.38 -16.88
N LEU A 600 26.02 -11.31 -17.67
CA LEU A 600 27.12 -10.86 -18.53
C LEU A 600 28.36 -10.36 -17.75
N LYS A 601 28.15 -9.72 -16.59
CA LYS A 601 29.25 -9.33 -15.69
C LYS A 601 29.99 -10.56 -15.15
N GLU A 602 29.26 -11.58 -14.73
CA GLU A 602 29.83 -12.83 -14.24
C GLU A 602 30.56 -13.61 -15.35
N VAL A 603 30.01 -13.61 -16.57
CA VAL A 603 30.67 -14.16 -17.77
C VAL A 603 31.99 -13.43 -18.07
N ALA A 604 32.03 -12.11 -17.94
CA ALA A 604 33.26 -11.33 -18.12
C ALA A 604 34.31 -11.69 -17.04
N LEU A 605 33.90 -11.83 -15.78
CA LEU A 605 34.78 -12.24 -14.68
C LEU A 605 35.35 -13.65 -14.91
N ARG A 606 34.51 -14.63 -15.27
CA ARG A 606 34.93 -16.01 -15.58
C ARG A 606 35.85 -16.09 -16.81
N ARG A 607 35.70 -15.17 -17.77
CA ARG A 607 36.64 -15.01 -18.91
C ARG A 607 37.98 -14.39 -18.51
N MET A 608 38.05 -13.55 -17.48
CA MET A 608 39.31 -13.02 -16.95
C MET A 608 40.07 -14.10 -16.18
N GLN A 609 39.40 -14.76 -15.21
CA GLN A 609 39.99 -15.84 -14.41
C GLN A 609 40.61 -16.96 -15.29
N LYS A 610 39.93 -17.38 -16.36
CA LYS A 610 40.43 -18.39 -17.31
C LYS A 610 41.56 -17.93 -18.24
N LYS A 611 41.91 -16.64 -18.25
CA LYS A 611 43.14 -16.12 -18.87
C LYS A 611 44.28 -16.18 -17.86
N ASP A 612 44.02 -15.72 -16.63
CA ASP A 612 45.00 -15.72 -15.54
C ASP A 612 45.44 -17.16 -15.14
N GLU A 613 44.60 -18.17 -15.38
CA GLU A 613 44.94 -19.61 -15.24
C GLU A 613 45.77 -20.20 -16.41
N LYS A 614 46.02 -19.43 -17.48
CA LYS A 614 46.73 -19.87 -18.70
C LYS A 614 48.03 -19.11 -18.98
N GLU A 615 48.34 -18.10 -18.19
CA GLU A 615 49.63 -17.38 -18.15
C GLU A 615 50.54 -17.96 -17.05
#